data_AF-A0A2J8XTN0-F1
#
_entry.id   AF-A0A2J8XTN0-F1
#
_cell.length_a   1.000
_cell.length_b   1.000
_cell.length_c   1.000
_cell.angle_alpha   90.00
_cell.angle_beta   90.00
_cell.angle_gamma   90.00
#
_symmetry.space_group_name_H-M   'P 1'
#
loop_
_entity.id
_entity.type
_entity.pdbx_description
1 polymer ?
#
loop_
_entity_poly.entity_id
_entity_poly.type
_entity_poly.pdbx_seq_one_letter_code
_entity_poly.pdbx_strand_id
1 'polypeptide(L)' 'MHQHREWPARIIKTKQWCDMLPCLEGEGCDLLINRSGWTCTQPGGRIKTTTVS' A
#
# COMPACT_ATOMS: atom_id res chain seq x y z
N MET A 1 -0.02 -23.07 -10.49
CA MET A 1 -1.04 -22.59 -9.55
C MET A 1 -0.58 -21.22 -9.11
N HIS A 2 -1.27 -20.18 -9.58
CA HIS A 2 -0.77 -18.82 -9.60
C HIS A 2 -0.60 -18.28 -8.18
N GLN A 3 0.63 -17.90 -7.86
CA GLN A 3 1.02 -17.21 -6.63
C GLN A 3 0.08 -16.01 -6.42
N HIS A 4 -0.79 -16.10 -5.42
CA HIS A 4 -1.53 -14.93 -4.95
C HIS A 4 -0.50 -13.95 -4.40
N ARG A 5 -0.15 -12.93 -5.19
CA ARG A 5 0.75 -11.82 -4.83
C ARG A 5 0.02 -10.85 -3.90
N GLU A 6 -0.44 -11.37 -2.77
CA GLU A 6 -1.13 -10.61 -1.75
C GLU A 6 -0.19 -10.28 -0.59
N TRP A 7 -0.45 -9.14 0.04
CA TRP A 7 0.27 -8.75 1.25
C TRP A 7 0.07 -9.77 2.38
N PRO A 8 1.11 -10.10 3.16
CA PRO A 8 0.95 -10.90 4.36
C PRO A 8 -0.11 -10.30 5.29
N ALA A 9 -1.01 -11.13 5.82
CA ALA A 9 -2.10 -10.68 6.68
C ALA A 9 -1.63 -9.87 7.90
N ARG A 10 -0.42 -10.15 8.41
CA ARG A 10 0.19 -9.34 9.48
C ARG A 10 0.45 -7.91 9.03
N ILE A 11 1.05 -7.73 7.85
CA ILE A 11 1.32 -6.41 7.28
C ILE A 11 0.00 -5.67 7.07
N ILE A 12 -1.01 -6.35 6.49
CA ILE A 12 -2.38 -5.83 6.29
C ILE A 12 -3.01 -5.33 7.59
N LYS A 13 -2.90 -6.10 8.68
CA LYS A 13 -3.49 -5.72 9.97
C LYS A 13 -2.76 -4.56 10.63
N THR A 14 -1.43 -4.50 10.51
CA THR A 14 -0.61 -3.50 11.17
C THR A 14 -0.41 -2.24 10.34
N LYS A 15 -0.95 -2.15 9.12
CA LYS A 15 -0.74 -1.00 8.22
C LYS A 15 0.72 -0.69 7.91
N GLN A 16 1.60 -1.70 7.97
CA GLN A 16 3.04 -1.51 7.77
C GLN A 16 3.40 -0.95 6.39
N TRP A 17 2.55 -1.12 5.36
CA TRP A 17 2.78 -0.54 4.04
C TRP A 17 2.75 1.01 4.04
N CYS A 18 2.11 1.62 5.04
CA CYS A 18 2.08 3.07 5.20
C CYS A 18 3.46 3.63 5.57
N ASP A 19 4.24 2.84 6.30
CA ASP A 19 5.60 3.20 6.72
C ASP A 19 6.65 2.80 5.67
N MET A 20 6.22 2.14 4.59
CA MET A 20 7.09 1.71 3.49
C MET A 20 7.12 2.75 2.38
N LEU A 21 8.31 2.94 1.79
CA LEU A 21 8.48 3.78 0.61
C LEU A 21 7.59 3.26 -0.55
N PRO A 22 6.97 4.15 -1.34
CA PRO A 22 7.22 5.59 -1.41
C PRO A 22 6.31 6.45 -0.52
N CYS A 23 5.54 5.87 0.41
CA CYS A 23 4.74 6.66 1.35
C CYS A 23 5.69 7.44 2.26
N LEU A 24 5.45 8.75 2.39
CA LEU A 24 6.17 9.62 3.31
C LEU A 24 5.30 9.93 4.54
N GLU A 25 5.92 10.41 5.61
CA GLU A 25 5.21 10.85 6.81
C GLU A 25 4.20 11.95 6.46
N GLY A 26 2.95 11.77 6.89
CA GLY A 26 1.85 12.69 6.59
C GLY A 26 1.08 12.41 5.28
N GLU A 27 1.48 11.38 4.51
CA GLU A 27 0.68 10.92 3.36
C GLU A 27 -0.46 9.99 3.81
N GLY A 28 -1.63 10.11 3.17
CA GLY A 28 -2.76 9.22 3.42
C GLY A 28 -2.55 7.87 2.74
N CYS A 29 -2.53 6.78 3.49
CA CYS A 29 -2.28 5.45 2.94
C CYS A 29 -3.54 4.57 2.90
N ASP A 30 -3.80 3.96 1.76
CA ASP A 30 -4.95 3.08 1.53
C ASP A 30 -4.54 1.77 0.86
N LEU A 31 -5.15 0.66 1.26
CA LEU A 31 -4.88 -0.63 0.64
C LEU A 31 -5.72 -0.78 -0.63
N LEU A 32 -5.14 -1.32 -1.69
CA LEU A 32 -5.93 -1.69 -2.88
C LEU A 32 -6.94 -2.78 -2.52
N ILE A 33 -8.14 -2.69 -3.09
CA ILE A 33 -9.25 -3.63 -2.85
C ILE A 33 -8.85 -5.10 -3.12
N ASN A 34 -7.98 -5.32 -4.09
CA ASN A 34 -7.47 -6.63 -4.50
C ASN A 34 -6.26 -7.10 -3.65
N ARG A 35 -5.84 -6.31 -2.66
CA ARG A 35 -4.69 -6.57 -1.77
C ARG A 35 -3.37 -6.80 -2.51
N SER A 36 -3.27 -6.36 -3.77
CA SER A 36 -2.06 -6.49 -4.58
C SER A 36 -1.11 -5.31 -4.39
N GLY A 37 -1.39 -4.39 -3.46
CA GLY A 37 -0.71 -3.12 -3.36
C GLY A 37 -1.42 -2.12 -2.45
N TRP A 38 -0.90 -0.90 -2.43
CA TRP A 38 -1.41 0.23 -1.65
C TRP A 38 -1.25 1.54 -2.41
N THR A 39 -1.95 2.57 -1.97
CA THR A 39 -1.87 3.92 -2.48
C THR A 39 -1.40 4.87 -1.39
N CYS A 40 -0.54 5.82 -1.75
CA CYS A 40 -0.10 6.94 -0.91
C CYS A 40 -0.66 8.23 -1.50
N THR A 41 -1.43 8.96 -0.72
CA THR A 41 -2.04 10.25 -1.09
C THR A 41 -1.19 11.36 -0.52
N GLN A 42 -0.50 12.07 -1.39
CA GLN A 42 0.42 13.13 -1.00
C GLN A 42 -0.33 14.44 -0.67
N PRO A 43 0.24 15.29 0.21
CA PRO A 43 -0.21 16.67 0.35
C PRO A 43 -0.20 17.37 -1.01
N GLY A 44 -1.37 17.83 -1.47
CA GLY A 44 -1.57 18.35 -2.83
C GLY A 44 -2.42 17.46 -3.74
N GLY A 45 -2.95 16.34 -3.23
CA GLY A 45 -3.95 15.51 -3.93
C GLY A 45 -3.36 14.53 -4.95
N ARG A 46 -2.03 14.44 -5.03
CA ARG A 46 -1.36 13.46 -5.90
C ARG A 46 -1.44 12.08 -5.26
N ILE A 47 -1.96 11.10 -5.99
CA ILE A 47 -2.02 9.70 -5.56
C ILE A 47 -0.88 8.92 -6.22
N LYS A 48 -0.11 8.18 -5.42
CA LYS A 48 0.89 7.21 -5.86
C LYS A 48 0.38 5.80 -5.60
N THR A 49 0.43 4.91 -6.57
CA THR A 49 0.03 3.52 -6.42
C THR A 49 1.26 2.62 -6.46
N THR A 50 1.40 1.76 -5.46
CA THR A 50 2.46 0.75 -5.40
C THR A 50 1.82 -0.63 -5.50
N THR A 51 2.21 -1.38 -6.53
CA THR A 51 1.77 -2.77 -6.73
C THR A 51 2.93 -3.72 -6.44
N VAL A 52 2.60 -4.90 -5.90
CA VAL A 52 3.57 -5.97 -5.64
C VAL A 52 3.49 -6.95 -6.81
N SER A 53 4.55 -6.99 -7.61
CA SER A 53 4.71 -7.84 -8.79
C SER A 53 5.33 -9.20 -8.48
#